data_AF-Q5Z3Y3-F1
#
_entry.id   AF-Q5Z3Y3-F1
#
_cell.length_a   1.000
_cell.length_b   1.000
_cell.length_c   1.000
_cell.angle_alpha   90.00
_cell.angle_beta   90.00
_cell.angle_gamma   90.00
#
_symmetry.space_group_name_H-M   'P 1'
#
loop_
_entity.id
_entity.type
_entity.pdbx_description
1 polymer ?
#
loop_
_entity_poly.entity_id
_entity_poly.type
_entity_poly.pdbx_seq_one_letter_code
_entity_poly.pdbx_strand_id
1 'polypeptide(L)'
;MVRTSNIPIGADFPTAAEVGAAVLADMVTCGVTVPELADALRLPIPAVQQRLTGAVDWLVPELITAARHLGVRASGWLEAGVR
;
A
#
# COMPACT_ATOMS: atom_id res chain seq x y z
N MET A 1 15.98 -29.63 -27.53
CA MET A 1 16.55 -29.18 -26.24
C MET A 1 15.97 -27.79 -25.97
N VAL A 2 14.88 -27.72 -25.21
CA VAL A 2 14.14 -26.47 -24.98
C VAL A 2 14.93 -25.66 -23.96
N ARG A 3 15.38 -24.46 -24.32
CA ARG A 3 15.90 -23.50 -23.34
C ARG A 3 14.74 -23.18 -22.42
N THR A 4 14.76 -23.74 -21.22
CA THR A 4 13.88 -23.33 -20.12
C THR A 4 14.26 -21.90 -19.82
N SER A 5 13.60 -20.95 -20.47
CA SER A 5 13.71 -19.54 -20.19
C SER A 5 13.38 -19.36 -18.72
N ASN A 6 14.41 -19.08 -17.93
CA ASN A 6 14.34 -18.59 -16.58
C ASN A 6 13.67 -17.20 -16.67
N ILE A 7 12.33 -17.17 -16.71
CA ILE A 7 11.57 -15.92 -16.62
C ILE A 7 11.88 -15.39 -15.22
N PRO A 8 12.62 -14.27 -15.06
CA PRO A 8 12.74 -13.65 -13.76
C PRO A 8 11.30 -13.33 -13.32
N ILE A 9 10.89 -13.80 -12.14
CA ILE A 9 9.71 -13.22 -11.49
C ILE A 9 10.05 -11.74 -11.39
N GLY A 10 9.37 -10.95 -12.21
CA GLY A 10 9.74 -9.58 -12.55
C GLY A 10 9.79 -8.69 -11.33
N ALA A 11 10.45 -7.55 -11.49
CA ALA A 11 10.45 -6.41 -10.60
C ALA A 11 9.06 -5.73 -10.53
N ASP A 12 8.00 -6.52 -10.38
CA ASP A 12 6.61 -6.17 -10.74
C ASP A 12 5.67 -6.10 -9.52
N PHE A 13 6.22 -6.02 -8.31
CA PHE A 13 5.44 -5.79 -7.09
C PHE A 13 5.91 -4.51 -6.42
N PRO A 14 4.98 -3.59 -6.05
CA PRO A 14 5.34 -2.38 -5.33
C PRO A 14 6.03 -2.72 -4.02
N THR A 15 7.13 -2.03 -3.75
CA THR A 15 7.77 -2.03 -2.43
C THR A 15 6.82 -1.44 -1.38
N ALA A 16 7.01 -1.82 -0.11
CA ALA A 16 6.23 -1.26 1.00
C ALA A 16 6.24 0.29 1.02
N ALA A 17 7.35 0.90 0.59
CA ALA A 17 7.50 2.35 0.48
C ALA A 17 6.63 2.94 -0.63
N GLU A 18 6.54 2.29 -1.79
CA GLU A 18 5.68 2.73 -2.91
C GLU A 18 4.20 2.60 -2.55
N VAL A 19 3.81 1.48 -1.93
CA VAL A 19 2.44 1.31 -1.40
C VAL A 19 2.13 2.40 -0.37
N GLY A 20 3.05 2.63 0.58
CA GLY A 20 2.89 3.67 1.60
C GLY A 20 2.74 5.07 1.01
N ALA A 21 3.53 5.40 -0.02
CA ALA A 21 3.45 6.68 -0.73
C ALA A 21 2.13 6.83 -1.49
N ALA A 22 1.64 5.77 -2.15
CA ALA A 22 0.35 5.78 -2.84
C ALA A 22 -0.81 5.99 -1.87
N VAL A 23 -0.81 5.28 -0.73
CA VAL A 23 -1.81 5.48 0.34
C VAL A 23 -1.75 6.91 0.86
N LEU A 24 -0.55 7.46 1.09
CA LEU A 24 -0.39 8.84 1.56
C LEU A 24 -0.95 9.87 0.54
N ALA A 25 -0.72 9.65 -0.76
CA ALA A 25 -1.24 10.51 -1.81
C ALA A 25 -2.77 10.52 -1.85
N ASP A 26 -3.40 9.36 -1.68
CA ASP A 26 -4.86 9.25 -1.60
C ASP A 26 -5.41 9.84 -0.30
N MET A 27 -4.72 9.66 0.84
CA MET A 27 -5.08 10.33 2.09
C MET A 27 -5.12 11.85 1.94
N VAL A 28 -4.10 12.44 1.30
CA VAL A 28 -4.06 13.89 1.03
C VAL A 28 -5.19 14.31 0.11
N THR A 29 -5.47 13.52 -0.94
CA THR A 29 -6.55 13.80 -1.90
C THR A 29 -7.94 13.74 -1.26
N CYS A 30 -8.15 12.78 -0.35
CA CYS A 30 -9.40 12.59 0.37
C CYS A 30 -9.53 13.46 1.63
N GLY A 31 -8.47 14.16 2.03
CA GLY A 31 -8.45 14.97 3.25
C GLY A 31 -8.46 14.14 4.54
N VAL A 32 -8.02 12.88 4.49
CA VAL A 32 -7.98 11.97 5.65
C VAL A 32 -6.63 12.07 6.35
N THR A 33 -6.66 12.18 7.68
CA THR A 33 -5.46 12.28 8.51
C THR A 33 -4.94 10.92 8.98
N VAL A 34 -3.67 10.86 9.42
CA VAL A 34 -3.08 9.62 9.96
C VAL A 34 -3.84 9.09 11.19
N PRO A 35 -4.30 9.91 12.16
CA PRO A 35 -5.13 9.43 13.26
C PRO A 35 -6.45 8.81 12.81
N GLU A 36 -7.13 9.38 11.80
CA GLU A 36 -8.38 8.83 11.26
C GLU A 36 -8.15 7.48 10.59
N LEU A 37 -7.08 7.36 9.79
CA LEU A 37 -6.70 6.08 9.19
C LEU A 37 -6.30 5.05 10.26
N ALA A 38 -5.60 5.48 11.31
CA ALA A 38 -5.23 4.63 12.44
C ALA A 38 -6.46 4.10 13.19
N ASP A 39 -7.48 4.93 13.39
CA ASP A 39 -8.75 4.52 13.97
C ASP A 39 -9.48 3.51 13.07
N ALA A 40 -9.55 3.78 11.75
CA ALA A 40 -10.16 2.88 10.79
C ALA A 40 -9.48 1.50 10.74
N LEU A 41 -8.15 1.46 10.86
CA LEU A 41 -7.35 0.23 10.90
C LEU A 41 -7.30 -0.42 12.29
N ARG A 42 -7.77 0.27 13.34
CA ARG A 42 -7.60 -0.11 14.75
C ARG A 42 -6.13 -0.37 15.11
N LEU A 43 -5.24 0.44 14.54
CA LEU A 43 -3.80 0.37 14.77
C LEU A 43 -3.32 1.61 15.54
N PRO A 44 -2.24 1.51 16.31
CA PRO A 44 -1.62 2.70 16.89
C PRO A 44 -1.02 3.57 15.77
N ILE A 45 -1.15 4.89 15.90
CA ILE A 45 -0.58 5.90 14.99
C ILE A 45 0.86 5.59 14.54
N PRO A 46 1.82 5.27 15.45
CA PRO A 46 3.19 4.95 15.04
C PRO A 46 3.29 3.73 14.10
N ALA A 47 2.41 2.74 14.25
CA ALA A 47 2.39 1.56 13.37
C ALA A 47 1.87 1.89 11.97
N VAL A 48 0.92 2.83 11.85
CA VAL A 48 0.46 3.34 10.56
C VAL A 48 1.55 4.19 9.90
N GLN A 49 2.25 5.03 10.66
CA GLN A 49 3.38 5.81 10.13
C GLN A 49 4.51 4.91 9.60
N GLN A 50 4.82 3.80 10.27
CA GLN A 50 5.80 2.83 9.77
C GLN A 50 5.37 2.18 8.46
N ARG A 51 4.06 1.94 8.26
CA ARG A 51 3.53 1.43 6.98
C ARG A 51 3.54 2.47 5.87
N LEU A 52 3.17 3.71 6.19
CA LEU A 52 3.20 4.82 5.23
C LEU A 52 4.62 5.17 4.76
N THR A 53 5.62 4.96 5.61
CA THR A 53 7.05 5.15 5.27
C THR A 53 7.68 3.92 4.63
N GLY A 54 6.97 2.80 4.54
CA GLY A 54 7.49 1.52 4.04
C GLY A 54 8.48 0.82 4.96
N ALA A 55 8.61 1.25 6.22
CA ALA A 55 9.41 0.56 7.23
C ALA A 55 8.79 -0.79 7.63
N VAL A 56 7.47 -0.93 7.45
CA VAL A 56 6.70 -2.15 7.68
C VAL A 56 5.79 -2.40 6.48
N ASP A 57 5.71 -3.64 6.02
CA ASP A 57 4.81 -4.03 4.95
C ASP A 57 3.33 -3.86 5.34
N TRP A 58 2.52 -3.54 4.35
CA TRP A 58 1.08 -3.52 4.48
C TRP A 58 0.50 -4.94 4.38
N LEU A 59 -0.41 -5.29 5.26
CA LEU A 59 -1.22 -6.48 5.08
C LEU A 59 -2.36 -6.19 4.08
N VAL A 60 -2.66 -7.13 3.20
CA VAL A 60 -3.80 -7.05 2.27
C VAL A 60 -5.12 -6.60 2.95
N PRO A 61 -5.54 -7.16 4.10
CA PRO A 61 -6.75 -6.69 4.80
C PRO A 61 -6.65 -5.23 5.29
N GLU A 62 -5.46 -4.73 5.64
CA GLU A 62 -5.25 -3.33 6.01
C GLU A 62 -5.45 -2.43 4.80
N LEU A 63 -4.88 -2.81 3.64
CA LEU A 63 -5.07 -2.07 2.38
C LEU A 63 -6.54 -2.04 1.96
N ILE A 64 -7.26 -3.16 2.07
CA ILE A 64 -8.70 -3.19 1.74
C ILE A 64 -9.49 -2.25 2.67
N THR A 65 -9.15 -2.23 3.96
CA THR A 65 -9.81 -1.39 4.96
C THR A 65 -9.52 0.09 4.73
N ALA A 66 -8.25 0.44 4.50
CA ALA A 66 -7.82 1.78 4.17
C ALA A 66 -8.47 2.29 2.87
N ALA A 67 -8.49 1.46 1.82
CA ALA A 67 -9.07 1.83 0.54
C ALA A 67 -10.58 2.09 0.66
N ARG A 68 -11.29 1.25 1.42
CA ARG A 68 -12.71 1.45 1.71
C ARG A 68 -12.96 2.74 2.50
N HIS A 69 -12.11 3.05 3.47
CA HIS A 69 -12.21 4.28 4.26
C HIS A 69 -11.97 5.54 3.41
N LEU A 70 -10.99 5.47 2.50
CA LEU A 70 -10.65 6.56 1.56
C LEU A 70 -11.60 6.64 0.36
N GLY A 71 -12.46 5.64 0.15
CA GLY A 71 -13.33 5.57 -1.03
C GLY A 71 -12.60 5.27 -2.35
N VAL A 72 -11.40 4.68 -2.28
CA VAL A 72 -10.57 4.32 -3.44
C VAL A 72 -10.52 2.81 -3.66
N ARG A 73 -9.90 2.36 -4.76
CA ARG A 73 -9.71 0.94 -5.08
C ARG A 73 -8.33 0.49 -4.62
N ALA A 74 -8.27 -0.52 -3.74
CA ALA A 74 -7.01 -1.10 -3.26
C ALA A 74 -6.10 -1.63 -4.39
N SER A 75 -6.69 -2.07 -5.53
CA SER A 75 -5.95 -2.48 -6.73
C SER A 75 -4.99 -1.39 -7.21
N GLY A 76 -5.37 -0.12 -7.10
CA GLY A 76 -4.53 1.01 -7.52
C GLY A 76 -3.22 1.11 -6.73
N TRP A 77 -3.19 0.68 -5.47
CA TRP A 77 -1.98 0.68 -4.65
C TRP A 77 -1.07 -0.50 -4.92
N LEU A 78 -1.64 -1.62 -5.35
CA LEU A 78 -0.89 -2.81 -5.76
C LEU A 78 -0.31 -2.65 -7.17
N GLU A 79 -0.92 -1.81 -8.01
CA GLU A 79 -0.43 -1.48 -9.35
C GLU A 79 0.53 -0.27 -9.36
N ALA A 80 0.52 0.58 -8.32
CA ALA A 80 1.28 1.84 -8.28
C ALA A 80 2.82 1.68 -8.30
N GLY A 81 3.37 0.52 -7.95
CA GLY A 81 4.83 0.25 -8.04
C GLY A 81 5.24 -0.54 -9.28
N VAL A 82 4.38 -0.61 -10.31
CA VAL A 82 4.67 -1.28 -11.59
C VAL A 82 5.10 -0.26 -12.66
N ARG A 83 5.27 1.03 -12.32
CA ARG A 83 5.42 2.11 -13.30
C ARG A 83 6.80 2.76 -13.35
#